data_AF-A0A2E5RPH9-F1
#
_entry.id   AF-A0A2E5RPH9-F1
#
_cell.length_a   1.000
_cell.length_b   1.000
_cell.length_c   1.000
_cell.angle_alpha   90.00
_cell.angle_beta   90.00
_cell.angle_gamma   90.00
#
_symmetry.space_group_name_H-M   'P 1'
#
loop_
_entity.id
_entity.type
_entity.pdbx_description
1 polymer ?
#
loop_
_entity_poly.entity_id
_entity_poly.type
_entity_poly.pdbx_seq_one_letter_code
_entity_poly.pdbx_strand_id
1 'polypeptide(L)' 'MEEKIKIEERFLENAESLVSDLLKQHFASTDCQLDAFTKSKIKGLIKRVIIQEVEYLNQDPENYFSIYGEDHLNN' A
#
# COMPACT_ATOMS: atom_id res chain seq x y z
N MET A 1 -5.26 20.51 -5.07
CA MET A 1 -4.29 19.40 -5.28
C MET A 1 -3.80 18.85 -3.94
N GLU A 2 -3.26 19.70 -3.06
CA GLU A 2 -2.77 19.28 -1.72
C GLU A 2 -3.76 18.44 -0.90
N GLU A 3 -5.05 18.81 -0.90
CA GLU A 3 -6.08 18.03 -0.19
C GLU A 3 -6.28 16.63 -0.80
N LYS A 4 -6.24 16.50 -2.13
CA LYS A 4 -6.33 15.21 -2.82
C LYS A 4 -5.13 14.32 -2.48
N ILE A 5 -3.93 14.89 -2.47
CA ILE A 5 -2.69 14.19 -2.08
C ILE A 5 -2.84 13.66 -0.65
N LYS A 6 -3.28 14.48 0.32
CA LYS A 6 -3.46 14.04 1.71
C LYS A 6 -4.49 12.91 1.87
N ILE A 7 -5.59 12.96 1.11
CA ILE A 7 -6.60 11.90 1.12
C ILE A 7 -5.99 10.60 0.60
N GLU A 8 -5.26 10.68 -0.50
CA GLU A 8 -4.63 9.53 -1.14
C GLU A 8 -3.49 8.94 -0.29
N GLU A 9 -2.65 9.78 0.34
CA GLU A 9 -1.65 9.34 1.31
C GLU A 9 -2.28 8.54 2.46
N ARG A 10 -3.38 9.06 3.04
CA ARG A 10 -4.12 8.36 4.09
C ARG A 10 -4.72 7.04 3.58
N PHE A 11 -5.17 6.99 2.33
CA PHE A 11 -5.62 5.75 1.72
C PHE A 11 -4.48 4.73 1.63
N LEU A 12 -3.30 5.13 1.14
CA LEU A 12 -2.11 4.28 1.06
C LEU A 12 -1.65 3.77 2.44
N GLU A 13 -1.66 4.64 3.45
CA GLU A 13 -1.38 4.26 4.85
C GLU A 13 -2.38 3.22 5.39
N ASN A 14 -3.67 3.42 5.14
CA ASN A 14 -4.71 2.47 5.55
C ASN A 14 -4.54 1.11 4.83
N ALA A 15 -4.18 1.14 3.55
CA ALA A 15 -3.89 -0.07 2.78
C ALA A 15 -2.68 -0.82 3.35
N GLU A 16 -1.59 -0.11 3.72
CA GLU A 16 -0.44 -0.72 4.37
C GLU A 16 -0.84 -1.40 5.69
N SER A 17 -1.62 -0.71 6.52
CA SER A 17 -2.07 -1.25 7.80
C SER A 17 -2.91 -2.51 7.61
N LEU A 18 -3.89 -2.47 6.71
CA LEU A 18 -4.77 -3.61 6.43
C LEU A 18 -3.97 -4.81 5.92
N VAL A 19 -3.13 -4.62 4.90
CA VAL A 19 -2.32 -5.71 4.34
C VAL A 19 -1.35 -6.26 5.39
N SER A 20 -0.74 -5.40 6.19
CA SER A 20 0.15 -5.82 7.28
C SER A 20 -0.56 -6.71 8.29
N ASP A 21 -1.80 -6.37 8.66
CA ASP A 21 -2.58 -7.15 9.62
C ASP A 21 -3.06 -8.48 9.04
N LEU A 22 -3.49 -8.49 7.77
CA LEU A 22 -3.82 -9.72 7.05
C LEU A 22 -2.61 -10.66 6.95
N LEU A 23 -1.42 -10.11 6.66
CA LEU A 23 -0.19 -10.89 6.63
C LEU A 23 0.19 -11.43 8.01
N LYS A 24 0.03 -10.64 9.08
CA LYS A 24 0.27 -11.12 10.45
C LYS A 24 -0.66 -12.28 10.79
N GLN A 25 -1.94 -12.16 10.49
CA GLN A 25 -2.93 -13.22 10.72
C GLN A 25 -2.59 -14.48 9.92
N HIS A 26 -2.30 -14.33 8.63
CA HIS A 26 -1.91 -15.46 7.77
C HIS A 26 -0.63 -16.14 8.27
N PHE A 27 0.40 -15.37 8.65
CA PHE A 27 1.68 -15.92 9.11
C PHE A 27 1.62 -16.61 10.47
N ALA A 28 0.61 -16.30 11.27
CA ALA A 28 0.33 -16.93 12.55
C ALA A 28 -0.57 -18.17 12.42
N SER A 29 -1.19 -18.40 11.25
CA SER A 29 -2.00 -19.60 11.00
C SER A 29 -1.12 -20.87 11.05
N THR A 30 -1.68 -21.93 11.62
CA THR A 30 -1.05 -23.27 11.68
C THR A 30 -0.80 -23.86 10.30
N ASP A 31 -1.57 -23.42 9.29
CA ASP A 31 -1.45 -23.92 7.92
C ASP A 31 -0.41 -23.15 7.09
N CYS A 32 0.19 -22.10 7.64
CA CYS A 32 1.17 -21.27 6.92
C CYS A 32 2.50 -22.01 6.73
N GLN A 33 2.75 -22.46 5.50
CA GLN A 33 3.96 -23.17 5.11
C GLN A 33 5.17 -22.25 4.84
N LEU A 34 5.04 -20.93 5.03
CA LEU A 34 6.09 -19.98 4.73
C LEU A 34 7.13 -19.93 5.87
N ASP A 35 8.40 -20.03 5.49
CA ASP A 35 9.50 -19.85 6.43
C ASP A 35 9.66 -18.37 6.87
N ALA A 36 10.44 -18.14 7.93
CA ALA A 36 10.65 -16.81 8.50
C ALA A 36 11.31 -15.81 7.53
N PHE A 37 12.19 -16.28 6.65
CA PHE A 37 12.87 -15.44 5.66
C PHE A 37 11.89 -14.99 4.57
N THR A 38 11.07 -15.90 4.06
CA THR A 38 10.02 -15.61 3.08
C THR A 38 8.98 -14.64 3.66
N LYS A 39 8.54 -14.86 4.91
CA LYS A 39 7.66 -13.93 5.64
C LYS A 39 8.26 -12.52 5.73
N SER A 40 9.55 -12.43 6.06
CA SER A 40 10.27 -11.14 6.15
C SER A 40 10.37 -10.44 4.78
N LYS A 41 10.70 -11.20 3.72
CA LYS A 41 10.75 -10.67 2.35
C LYS A 41 9.41 -10.10 1.89
N ILE A 42 8.30 -10.79 2.16
CA ILE A 42 6.95 -10.32 1.80
C ILE A 42 6.63 -9.01 2.52
N LYS A 43 6.83 -8.94 3.84
CA LYS A 43 6.62 -7.69 4.61
C LYS A 43 7.45 -6.53 4.05
N GLY A 44 8.72 -6.78 3.77
CA GLY A 44 9.61 -5.78 3.20
C GLY A 44 9.18 -5.34 1.79
N LEU A 45 8.67 -6.26 0.97
CA LEU A 45 8.16 -5.94 -0.37
C LEU A 45 6.95 -5.01 -0.30
N ILE A 46 5.94 -5.36 0.50
CA ILE A 46 4.72 -4.54 0.65
C ILE A 46 5.07 -3.14 1.14
N LYS A 47 5.92 -3.03 2.17
CA LYS A 47 6.37 -1.73 2.67
C LYS A 47 7.07 -0.89 1.60
N ARG A 48 7.95 -1.50 0.79
CA ARG A 48 8.63 -0.77 -0.30
C ARG A 48 7.66 -0.31 -1.38
N VAL A 49 6.66 -1.13 -1.73
CA VAL A 49 5.65 -0.75 -2.71
C VAL A 49 4.86 0.46 -2.22
N ILE A 50 4.34 0.44 -0.99
CA ILE A 50 3.59 1.58 -0.45
C ILE A 50 4.45 2.85 -0.40
N ILE A 51 5.71 2.75 0.05
CA ILE A 51 6.63 3.90 0.05
C ILE A 51 6.80 4.46 -1.36
N GLN A 52 6.97 3.60 -2.37
CA GLN A 52 7.12 4.04 -3.76
C GLN A 52 5.85 4.69 -4.31
N GLU A 53 4.67 4.21 -3.94
CA GLU A 53 3.40 4.86 -4.31
C GLU A 53 3.28 6.26 -3.69
N VAL A 54 3.61 6.40 -2.40
CA VAL A 54 3.62 7.72 -1.72
C VAL A 54 4.67 8.65 -2.34
N GLU A 55 5.86 8.14 -2.65
CA GLU A 55 6.91 8.91 -3.33
C GLU A 55 6.44 9.38 -4.71
N TYR A 56 5.80 8.50 -5.49
CA TYR A 56 5.30 8.84 -6.82
C TYR A 56 4.18 9.88 -6.74
N LEU A 57 3.21 9.69 -5.84
CA LEU A 57 2.13 10.65 -5.56
C LEU A 57 2.68 12.05 -5.22
N ASN A 58 3.78 12.12 -4.47
CA ASN A 58 4.39 13.40 -4.08
C ASN A 58 5.29 14.02 -5.18
N GLN A 59 5.94 13.19 -6.00
CA GLN A 59 6.84 13.66 -7.07
C GLN A 59 6.08 14.17 -8.29
N ASP A 60 5.02 13.46 -8.70
CA ASP A 60 4.22 13.78 -9.88
C ASP A 60 2.73 13.49 -9.64
N PRO A 61 2.06 14.30 -8.79
CA PRO A 61 0.68 14.07 -8.40
C PRO A 61 -0.30 14.12 -9.58
N GLU A 62 -0.04 14.96 -10.59
CA GLU A 62 -0.91 15.07 -11.75
C GLU A 62 -0.92 13.78 -12.57
N ASN A 63 0.26 13.22 -12.83
CA ASN A 63 0.36 11.95 -13.53
C ASN A 63 -0.14 10.78 -12.67
N TYR A 64 0.16 10.77 -11.36
CA TYR A 64 -0.38 9.77 -10.43
C TYR A 64 -1.90 9.71 -10.52
N PHE A 65 -2.58 10.86 -10.38
CA PHE A 65 -4.04 10.91 -10.46
C PHE A 65 -4.57 10.72 -11.88
N SER A 66 -3.80 10.99 -12.93
CA SER A 66 -4.20 10.62 -14.30
C SER A 66 -4.23 9.11 -14.52
N ILE A 67 -3.36 8.35 -13.83
CA ILE A 67 -3.28 6.89 -13.99
C ILE A 67 -4.24 6.18 -13.04
N TYR A 68 -4.32 6.64 -11.79
CA TYR A 68 -5.05 5.94 -10.71
C TYR A 68 -6.29 6.68 -10.21
N GLY A 69 -6.49 7.95 -10.60
CA GLY A 69 -7.55 8.81 -10.08
C GLY A 69 -8.83 8.83 -10.92
N GLU A 70 -8.89 8.15 -12.08
CA GLU A 70 -10.11 8.10 -12.90
C GLU A 70 -11.28 7.41 -12.18
N ASP A 71 -11.02 6.50 -11.23
CA ASP A 71 -12.06 5.82 -10.45
C ASP A 71 -12.69 6.69 -9.35
N HIS A 72 -12.06 7.80 -8.96
CA HIS A 72 -12.61 8.76 -7.97
C HIS A 72 -13.71 9.68 -8.55
N LEU A 73 -13.94 9.67 -9.87
CA LEU A 73 -14.95 10.52 -10.52
C LEU A 73 -16.33 9.85 -10.67
N ASN A 74 -16.45 8.56 -10.33
CA ASN A 74 -17.67 7.76 -10.53
C ASN A 74 -18.37 7.29 -9.25
N ASN A 75 -17.95 7.75 -8.06
CA ASN A 75 -18.62 7.45 -6.78
C ASN A 75 -19.02 8.71 -6.02
#